data_AF-Q2HPQ1-F1
#
_entry.id   AF-Q2HPQ1-F1
#
_cell.length_a   1.000
_cell.length_b   1.000
_cell.length_c   1.000
_cell.angle_alpha   90.00
_cell.angle_beta   90.00
_cell.angle_gamma   90.00
#
_symmetry.space_group_name_H-M   'P 1'
#
loop_
_entity.id
_entity.type
_entity.pdbx_description
1 polymer ?
#
loop_
_entity_poly.entity_id
_entity_poly.type
_entity_poly.pdbx_seq_one_letter_code
_entity_poly.pdbx_strand_id
1 'polypeptide(L)'
;LTKLTELKLGANQISNISPLAGLTALTNLELNENQLEDISPISNLKNLTYLTLYFNNISDISPVSSLTKLQRLFFYNNKVSDVSSLANLTNINWLSAGHNQISDLTPLANLTRITQLGLNDQAWTNAPVNYKANVSIPNTVKNVTGALIAPATISDGGSYAEPDITWNLPSYTNEVSYTFNQSVTIGKGTTTFSGTVT
;
A
#
# COMPACT_ATOMS: atom_id res chain seq x y z
N LEU A 1 28.69 -15.93 6.90
CA LEU A 1 27.80 -14.90 6.31
C LEU A 1 27.03 -14.08 7.35
N THR A 2 26.93 -14.49 8.62
CA THR A 2 26.20 -13.76 9.69
C THR A 2 26.75 -12.38 10.06
N LYS A 3 27.89 -11.97 9.50
CA LYS A 3 28.48 -10.63 9.68
C LYS A 3 27.97 -9.61 8.67
N LEU A 4 27.14 -10.02 7.70
CA LEU A 4 26.58 -9.09 6.70
C LEU A 4 25.70 -8.05 7.40
N THR A 5 26.00 -6.78 7.14
CA THR A 5 25.20 -5.63 7.56
C THR A 5 24.40 -5.04 6.40
N GLU A 6 24.87 -5.26 5.17
CA GLU A 6 24.20 -4.83 3.95
C GLU A 6 24.11 -5.99 2.96
N LEU A 7 22.95 -6.15 2.34
CA LEU A 7 22.72 -7.19 1.34
C LEU A 7 21.81 -6.64 0.25
N LYS A 8 22.30 -6.65 -1.00
CA LYS A 8 21.56 -6.18 -2.16
C LYS A 8 21.29 -7.35 -3.10
N LEU A 9 20.02 -7.65 -3.31
CA LEU A 9 19.51 -8.77 -4.09
C LEU A 9 18.39 -8.33 -5.05
N GLY A 10 18.29 -7.02 -5.32
CA GLY A 10 17.30 -6.47 -6.23
C GLY A 10 17.48 -6.99 -7.67
N ALA A 11 16.41 -6.96 -8.47
CA ALA A 11 16.40 -7.37 -9.89
C ALA A 11 16.90 -8.81 -10.11
N ASN A 12 16.29 -9.76 -9.40
CA ASN A 12 16.60 -11.18 -9.47
C ASN A 12 15.31 -12.01 -9.65
N GLN A 13 15.42 -13.33 -9.54
CA GLN A 13 14.31 -14.28 -9.63
C GLN A 13 14.01 -14.93 -8.27
N ILE A 14 14.18 -14.17 -7.19
CA ILE A 14 14.03 -14.70 -5.82
C ILE A 14 12.55 -14.77 -5.47
N SER A 15 12.09 -15.96 -5.10
CA SER A 15 10.77 -16.20 -4.53
C SER A 15 10.83 -16.69 -3.07
N ASN A 16 12.02 -17.08 -2.58
CA ASN A 16 12.21 -17.60 -1.23
C ASN A 16 13.40 -16.92 -0.53
N ILE A 17 13.09 -16.22 0.56
CA ILE A 17 14.08 -15.52 1.41
C ILE A 17 14.27 -16.15 2.78
N SER A 18 13.77 -17.37 3.01
CA SER A 18 14.01 -18.13 4.24
C SER A 18 15.51 -18.25 4.59
N PRO A 19 16.44 -18.43 3.62
CA PRO A 19 17.87 -18.46 3.90
C PRO A 19 18.41 -17.17 4.54
N LEU A 20 17.71 -16.04 4.41
CA LEU A 20 18.14 -14.75 4.97
C LEU A 20 17.80 -14.60 6.45
N ALA A 21 16.91 -15.43 7.00
CA ALA A 21 16.38 -15.29 8.37
C ALA A 21 17.46 -15.19 9.47
N GLY A 22 18.61 -15.85 9.27
CA GLY A 22 19.74 -15.85 10.21
C GLY A 22 20.68 -14.64 10.09
N LEU A 23 20.48 -13.74 9.11
CA LEU A 23 21.34 -12.57 8.87
C LEU A 23 20.92 -11.39 9.75
N THR A 24 20.78 -11.61 11.05
CA THR A 24 20.21 -10.66 12.02
C THR A 24 21.02 -9.38 12.23
N ALA A 25 22.25 -9.32 11.72
CA ALA A 25 23.09 -8.12 11.70
C ALA A 25 22.73 -7.14 10.57
N LEU A 26 21.84 -7.51 9.63
CA LEU A 26 21.46 -6.65 8.52
C LEU A 26 20.80 -5.35 9.00
N THR A 27 21.31 -4.23 8.49
CA THR A 27 20.76 -2.88 8.61
C THR A 27 20.18 -2.38 7.28
N ASN A 28 20.66 -2.92 6.16
CA ASN A 28 20.21 -2.62 4.80
C ASN A 28 19.91 -3.91 4.03
N LEU A 29 18.71 -4.03 3.49
CA LEU A 29 18.29 -5.15 2.65
C LEU A 29 17.54 -4.65 1.42
N GLU A 30 18.04 -4.99 0.24
CA GLU A 30 17.37 -4.69 -1.03
C GLU A 30 16.86 -5.99 -1.68
N LEU A 31 15.54 -6.10 -1.86
CA LEU A 31 14.83 -7.26 -2.41
C LEU A 31 13.83 -6.86 -3.50
N ASN A 32 13.93 -5.63 -4.03
CA ASN A 32 13.07 -5.15 -5.10
C ASN A 32 13.20 -5.96 -6.39
N GLU A 33 12.20 -5.88 -7.27
CA GLU A 33 12.20 -6.51 -8.60
C GLU A 33 12.53 -8.01 -8.52
N ASN A 34 11.71 -8.73 -7.75
CA ASN A 34 11.81 -10.16 -7.51
C ASN A 34 10.40 -10.79 -7.63
N GLN A 35 10.24 -12.01 -7.15
CA GLN A 35 8.99 -12.78 -7.24
C GLN A 35 8.45 -13.12 -5.84
N LEU A 36 8.66 -12.21 -4.88
CA LEU A 36 8.30 -12.46 -3.48
C LEU A 36 6.79 -12.30 -3.26
N GLU A 37 6.24 -13.24 -2.50
CA GLU A 37 4.88 -13.17 -1.95
C GLU A 37 4.97 -13.29 -0.43
N ASP A 38 5.63 -14.34 0.06
CA ASP A 38 5.93 -14.54 1.48
C ASP A 38 7.22 -13.82 1.88
N ILE A 39 7.08 -12.82 2.74
CA ILE A 39 8.19 -12.08 3.36
C ILE A 39 8.31 -12.31 4.87
N SER A 40 7.61 -13.31 5.42
CA SER A 40 7.66 -13.66 6.85
C SER A 40 9.08 -13.82 7.41
N PRO A 41 10.11 -14.31 6.68
CA PRO A 41 11.47 -14.42 7.21
C PRO A 41 12.11 -13.07 7.58
N ILE A 42 11.66 -11.95 6.99
CA ILE A 42 12.17 -10.60 7.28
C ILE A 42 11.91 -10.20 8.73
N SER A 43 10.87 -10.76 9.36
CA SER A 43 10.54 -10.47 10.76
C SER A 43 11.70 -10.76 11.73
N ASN A 44 12.67 -11.61 11.37
CA ASN A 44 13.85 -11.89 12.18
C ASN A 44 14.94 -10.81 12.10
N LEU A 45 14.88 -9.91 11.12
CA LEU A 45 15.93 -8.95 10.78
C LEU A 45 15.76 -7.61 11.53
N LYS A 46 15.67 -7.67 12.86
CA LYS A 46 15.30 -6.55 13.75
C LYS A 46 16.20 -5.31 13.68
N ASN A 47 17.38 -5.43 13.06
CA ASN A 47 18.33 -4.32 12.90
C ASN A 47 18.13 -3.51 11.61
N LEU A 48 17.18 -3.90 10.75
CA LEU A 48 16.91 -3.19 9.51
C LEU A 48 16.50 -1.73 9.74
N THR A 49 17.12 -0.86 8.96
CA THR A 49 16.84 0.58 8.89
C THR A 49 16.40 0.97 7.47
N TYR A 50 16.84 0.22 6.46
CA TYR A 50 16.48 0.39 5.06
C TYR A 50 16.01 -0.94 4.46
N LEU A 51 14.84 -0.93 3.82
CA LEU A 51 14.25 -2.10 3.17
C LEU A 51 13.57 -1.71 1.85
N THR A 52 13.97 -2.37 0.74
CA THR A 52 13.25 -2.29 -0.53
C THR A 52 12.61 -3.63 -0.88
N LEU A 53 11.34 -3.59 -1.26
CA LEU A 53 10.48 -4.71 -1.64
C LEU A 53 9.63 -4.37 -2.88
N TYR A 54 9.89 -3.22 -3.51
CA TYR A 54 9.09 -2.74 -4.62
C TYR A 54 9.20 -3.65 -5.85
N PHE A 55 8.18 -3.68 -6.72
CA PHE A 55 8.07 -4.65 -7.84
C PHE A 55 8.20 -6.11 -7.36
N ASN A 56 7.28 -6.53 -6.49
CA ASN A 56 7.08 -7.94 -6.08
C ASN A 56 5.57 -8.27 -6.13
N ASN A 57 5.16 -9.41 -5.56
CA ASN A 57 3.78 -9.88 -5.51
C ASN A 57 3.20 -9.89 -4.09
N ILE A 58 3.75 -9.08 -3.18
CA ILE A 58 3.44 -9.12 -1.75
C ILE A 58 2.02 -8.57 -1.49
N SER A 59 1.20 -9.33 -0.80
CA SER A 59 -0.11 -8.90 -0.30
C SER A 59 -0.12 -8.65 1.21
N ASP A 60 0.68 -9.41 1.97
CA ASP A 60 0.84 -9.24 3.41
C ASP A 60 2.15 -8.51 3.74
N ILE A 61 2.04 -7.23 4.11
CA ILE A 61 3.17 -6.43 4.57
C ILE A 61 3.44 -6.57 6.07
N SER A 62 2.60 -7.28 6.82
CA SER A 62 2.67 -7.35 8.29
C SER A 62 3.99 -7.84 8.89
N PRO A 63 4.82 -8.70 8.23
CA PRO A 63 6.13 -9.09 8.77
C PRO A 63 7.07 -7.91 9.05
N VAL A 64 6.93 -6.78 8.36
CA VAL A 64 7.78 -5.59 8.57
C VAL A 64 7.43 -4.82 9.84
N SER A 65 6.25 -5.04 10.43
CA SER A 65 5.77 -4.35 11.65
C SER A 65 6.70 -4.48 12.85
N SER A 66 7.48 -5.56 12.85
CA SER A 66 8.40 -5.90 13.92
C SER A 66 9.78 -5.24 13.78
N LEU A 67 10.03 -4.51 12.68
CA LEU A 67 11.27 -3.82 12.36
C LEU A 67 11.24 -2.39 12.92
N THR A 68 11.18 -2.23 14.24
CA THR A 68 10.97 -0.90 14.88
C THR A 68 12.08 0.13 14.63
N LYS A 69 13.24 -0.29 14.10
CA LYS A 69 14.35 0.57 13.68
C LYS A 69 14.22 1.07 12.23
N LEU A 70 13.22 0.61 11.49
CA LEU A 70 13.06 0.92 10.08
C LEU A 70 12.82 2.42 9.87
N GLN A 71 13.60 3.00 8.97
CA GLN A 71 13.61 4.42 8.64
C GLN A 71 13.10 4.64 7.21
N ARG A 72 13.45 3.74 6.29
CA ARG A 72 13.03 3.81 4.89
C ARG A 72 12.45 2.47 4.45
N LEU A 73 11.24 2.53 3.92
CA LEU A 73 10.48 1.38 3.46
C LEU A 73 9.88 1.68 2.09
N PHE A 74 10.23 0.87 1.10
CA PHE A 74 9.76 0.99 -0.27
C PHE A 74 9.12 -0.33 -0.70
N PHE A 75 7.81 -0.35 -0.94
CA PHE A 75 7.08 -1.53 -1.42
C PHE A 75 6.06 -1.16 -2.50
N TYR A 76 6.30 -0.08 -3.23
CA TYR A 76 5.47 0.26 -4.38
C TYR A 76 5.45 -0.86 -5.43
N ASN A 77 4.39 -0.95 -6.24
CA ASN A 77 4.18 -2.05 -7.19
C ASN A 77 4.15 -3.42 -6.48
N ASN A 78 3.18 -3.58 -5.58
CA ASN A 78 2.82 -4.83 -4.89
C ASN A 78 1.28 -4.94 -4.83
N LYS A 79 0.75 -5.87 -4.02
CA LYS A 79 -0.69 -6.15 -3.87
C LYS A 79 -1.19 -5.85 -2.45
N VAL A 80 -0.55 -4.93 -1.74
CA VAL A 80 -0.85 -4.63 -0.33
C VAL A 80 -2.14 -3.80 -0.24
N SER A 81 -3.13 -4.28 0.49
CA SER A 81 -4.38 -3.55 0.77
C SER A 81 -4.47 -3.05 2.21
N ASP A 82 -3.91 -3.80 3.15
CA ASP A 82 -3.89 -3.45 4.57
C ASP A 82 -2.51 -2.98 5.04
N VAL A 83 -2.47 -1.76 5.56
CA VAL A 83 -1.26 -1.13 6.14
C VAL A 83 -1.38 -0.92 7.66
N SER A 84 -2.38 -1.53 8.31
CA SER A 84 -2.60 -1.48 9.76
C SER A 84 -1.34 -1.79 10.57
N SER A 85 -0.61 -2.80 10.12
CA SER A 85 0.64 -3.27 10.72
C SER A 85 1.78 -2.23 10.74
N LEU A 86 1.72 -1.21 9.88
CA LEU A 86 2.76 -0.16 9.78
C LEU A 86 2.65 0.89 10.88
N ALA A 87 1.51 0.97 11.60
CA ALA A 87 1.26 2.00 12.62
C ALA A 87 2.33 2.07 13.74
N ASN A 88 3.03 0.95 13.99
CA ASN A 88 4.06 0.85 15.02
C ASN A 88 5.46 1.30 14.55
N LEU A 89 5.66 1.57 13.26
CA LEU A 89 6.96 1.93 12.68
C LEU A 89 7.26 3.43 12.81
N THR A 90 7.21 3.93 14.05
CA THR A 90 7.30 5.37 14.39
C THR A 90 8.64 6.04 14.03
N ASN A 91 9.64 5.28 13.60
CA ASN A 91 10.94 5.79 13.12
C ASN A 91 11.01 5.97 11.59
N ILE A 92 9.96 5.59 10.84
CA ILE A 92 9.91 5.78 9.40
C ILE A 92 9.96 7.27 9.07
N ASN A 93 10.89 7.62 8.18
CA ASN A 93 11.00 8.93 7.54
C ASN A 93 10.70 8.88 6.03
N TRP A 94 10.87 7.74 5.37
CA TRP A 94 10.52 7.56 3.97
C TRP A 94 9.63 6.34 3.77
N LEU A 95 8.39 6.57 3.34
CA LEU A 95 7.42 5.53 3.02
C LEU A 95 7.00 5.66 1.56
N SER A 96 7.29 4.66 0.74
CA SER A 96 6.83 4.61 -0.66
C SER A 96 6.02 3.35 -0.91
N ALA A 97 4.73 3.52 -1.19
CA ALA A 97 3.71 2.48 -1.27
C ALA A 97 2.73 2.72 -2.43
N GLY A 98 3.11 3.50 -3.44
CA GLY A 98 2.31 3.67 -4.66
C GLY A 98 2.09 2.35 -5.41
N HIS A 99 1.13 2.30 -6.33
CA HIS A 99 0.82 1.07 -7.09
C HIS A 99 0.61 -0.17 -6.19
N ASN A 100 -0.24 0.00 -5.17
CA ASN A 100 -0.74 -1.07 -4.29
C ASN A 100 -2.28 -1.06 -4.33
N GLN A 101 -2.94 -1.63 -3.32
CA GLN A 101 -4.39 -1.76 -3.20
C GLN A 101 -4.91 -1.03 -1.95
N ILE A 102 -4.22 0.02 -1.51
CA ILE A 102 -4.48 0.71 -0.23
C ILE A 102 -5.72 1.61 -0.38
N SER A 103 -6.70 1.43 0.51
CA SER A 103 -7.93 2.24 0.55
C SER A 103 -8.09 3.07 1.83
N ASP A 104 -7.38 2.75 2.91
CA ASP A 104 -7.50 3.41 4.21
C ASP A 104 -6.14 3.87 4.74
N LEU A 105 -5.96 5.19 4.88
CA LEU A 105 -4.72 5.80 5.39
C LEU A 105 -4.70 6.01 6.91
N THR A 106 -5.79 5.71 7.63
CA THR A 106 -5.87 5.93 9.08
C THR A 106 -4.75 5.26 9.88
N PRO A 107 -4.23 4.06 9.53
CA PRO A 107 -3.13 3.46 10.27
C PRO A 107 -1.83 4.29 10.24
N LEU A 108 -1.67 5.14 9.22
CA LEU A 108 -0.45 5.92 9.01
C LEU A 108 -0.48 7.26 9.76
N ALA A 109 -1.60 7.63 10.38
CA ALA A 109 -1.82 8.97 10.96
C ALA A 109 -0.77 9.41 11.97
N ASN A 110 -0.23 8.46 12.75
CA ASN A 110 0.73 8.75 13.80
C ASN A 110 2.20 8.66 13.34
N LEU A 111 2.47 8.37 12.07
CA LEU A 111 3.82 8.29 11.50
C LEU A 111 4.39 9.69 11.18
N THR A 112 4.35 10.58 12.17
CA THR A 112 4.64 12.02 12.03
C THR A 112 6.11 12.35 11.74
N ARG A 113 7.01 11.35 11.78
CA ARG A 113 8.42 11.49 11.37
C ARG A 113 8.64 11.36 9.87
N ILE A 114 7.61 11.02 9.10
CA ILE A 114 7.67 10.96 7.64
C ILE A 114 8.08 12.32 7.07
N THR A 115 9.08 12.32 6.18
CA THR A 115 9.54 13.47 5.40
C THR A 115 9.42 13.23 3.90
N GLN A 116 9.27 11.97 3.47
CA GLN A 116 9.05 11.56 2.09
C GLN A 116 7.95 10.51 2.04
N LEU A 117 6.94 10.74 1.20
CA LEU A 117 5.73 9.92 1.13
C LEU A 117 5.35 9.64 -0.33
N GLY A 118 4.99 8.39 -0.63
CA GLY A 118 4.45 7.98 -1.94
C GLY A 118 3.24 7.08 -1.74
N LEU A 119 2.07 7.51 -2.21
CA LEU A 119 0.80 6.77 -2.12
C LEU A 119 0.00 6.80 -3.43
N ASN A 120 0.64 7.18 -4.54
CA ASN A 120 -0.01 7.35 -5.83
C ASN A 120 -0.48 6.03 -6.44
N ASP A 121 -1.51 6.12 -7.27
CA ASP A 121 -1.91 5.11 -8.25
C ASP A 121 -2.22 3.74 -7.67
N GLN A 122 -3.01 3.73 -6.60
CA GLN A 122 -3.62 2.51 -6.08
C GLN A 122 -4.62 1.94 -7.07
N ALA A 123 -4.79 0.62 -7.08
CA ALA A 123 -5.84 -0.01 -7.87
C ALA A 123 -6.32 -1.31 -7.22
N TRP A 124 -7.63 -1.50 -7.13
CA TRP A 124 -8.21 -2.78 -6.72
C TRP A 124 -9.56 -3.00 -7.40
N THR A 125 -9.96 -4.27 -7.41
CA THR A 125 -11.26 -4.71 -7.91
C THR A 125 -12.11 -5.18 -6.73
N ASN A 126 -13.29 -4.62 -6.57
CA ASN A 126 -14.26 -5.03 -5.57
C ASN A 126 -14.83 -6.43 -5.89
N ALA A 127 -15.46 -7.05 -4.89
CA ALA A 127 -16.26 -8.23 -5.15
C ALA A 127 -17.41 -7.87 -6.12
N PRO A 128 -17.70 -8.72 -7.13
CA PRO A 128 -18.78 -8.45 -8.08
C PRO A 128 -20.14 -8.28 -7.39
N VAL A 129 -20.93 -7.33 -7.87
CA VAL A 129 -22.33 -7.13 -7.48
C VAL A 129 -23.27 -7.41 -8.65
N ASN A 130 -24.49 -7.87 -8.36
CA ASN A 130 -25.48 -8.10 -9.41
C ASN A 130 -25.86 -6.78 -10.09
N TYR A 131 -25.88 -6.80 -11.43
CA TYR A 131 -26.37 -5.67 -12.21
C TYR A 131 -27.81 -5.30 -11.83
N LYS A 132 -28.05 -3.98 -11.72
CA LYS A 132 -29.37 -3.36 -11.63
C LYS A 132 -29.34 -2.09 -12.47
N ALA A 133 -30.49 -1.63 -12.94
CA ALA A 133 -30.57 -0.33 -13.61
C ALA A 133 -30.10 0.80 -12.67
N ASN A 134 -30.37 0.69 -11.36
CA ASN A 134 -29.84 1.60 -10.35
C ASN A 134 -28.93 0.80 -9.41
N VAL A 135 -27.62 1.04 -9.49
CA VAL A 135 -26.61 0.42 -8.62
C VAL A 135 -26.05 1.49 -7.69
N SER A 136 -25.90 1.15 -6.42
CA SER A 136 -25.18 1.97 -5.43
C SER A 136 -24.15 1.10 -4.72
N ILE A 137 -22.94 1.62 -4.54
CA ILE A 137 -21.89 1.00 -3.72
C ILE A 137 -21.35 2.05 -2.73
N PRO A 138 -20.97 1.65 -1.51
CA PRO A 138 -20.35 2.57 -0.56
C PRO A 138 -18.93 2.93 -1.01
N ASN A 139 -18.58 4.21 -0.89
CA ASN A 139 -17.20 4.66 -0.95
C ASN A 139 -16.44 4.19 0.28
N THR A 140 -15.30 3.54 0.08
CA THR A 140 -14.46 2.99 1.15
C THR A 140 -13.13 3.73 1.30
N VAL A 141 -12.86 4.72 0.44
CA VAL A 141 -11.59 5.44 0.41
C VAL A 141 -11.51 6.43 1.56
N LYS A 142 -10.58 6.23 2.50
CA LYS A 142 -10.41 7.10 3.67
C LYS A 142 -9.06 7.79 3.69
N ASN A 143 -9.10 9.09 3.98
CA ASN A 143 -7.90 9.86 4.26
C ASN A 143 -7.34 9.51 5.66
N VAL A 144 -6.17 10.04 5.97
CA VAL A 144 -5.46 9.89 7.25
C VAL A 144 -6.29 10.31 8.47
N THR A 145 -7.25 11.22 8.30
CA THR A 145 -8.18 11.65 9.36
C THR A 145 -9.33 10.67 9.60
N GLY A 146 -9.52 9.69 8.72
CA GLY A 146 -10.68 8.79 8.69
C GLY A 146 -11.87 9.30 7.89
N ALA A 147 -11.83 10.54 7.39
CA ALA A 147 -12.86 11.08 6.50
C ALA A 147 -12.82 10.39 5.13
N LEU A 148 -13.99 10.22 4.51
CA LEU A 148 -14.10 9.70 3.14
C LEU A 148 -13.50 10.70 2.14
N ILE A 149 -12.82 10.17 1.13
CA ILE A 149 -12.32 10.95 -0.01
C ILE A 149 -13.35 10.83 -1.13
N ALA A 150 -13.99 11.94 -1.49
CA ALA A 150 -14.93 11.98 -2.59
C ALA A 150 -14.25 11.52 -3.92
N PRO A 151 -14.96 10.78 -4.79
CA PRO A 151 -14.43 10.41 -6.08
C PRO A 151 -14.02 11.63 -6.93
N ALA A 152 -12.87 11.53 -7.60
CA ALA A 152 -12.41 12.53 -8.55
C ALA A 152 -13.11 12.40 -9.91
N THR A 153 -13.34 11.16 -10.36
CA THR A 153 -14.17 10.83 -11.52
C THR A 153 -15.00 9.59 -11.22
N ILE A 154 -16.14 9.46 -11.89
CA ILE A 154 -17.03 8.31 -11.79
C ILE A 154 -17.42 7.92 -13.22
N SER A 155 -17.28 6.66 -13.59
CA SER A 155 -17.61 6.17 -14.93
C SER A 155 -19.12 6.22 -15.19
N ASP A 156 -19.52 6.06 -16.45
CA ASP A 156 -20.93 5.82 -16.85
C ASP A 156 -21.93 6.86 -16.32
N GLY A 157 -21.49 8.11 -16.12
CA GLY A 157 -22.32 9.19 -15.61
C GLY A 157 -22.76 9.03 -14.15
N GLY A 158 -22.05 8.20 -13.36
CA GLY A 158 -22.34 8.02 -11.95
C GLY A 158 -22.17 9.30 -11.13
N SER A 159 -22.76 9.29 -9.94
CA SER A 159 -22.81 10.43 -9.03
C SER A 159 -22.44 10.01 -7.60
N TYR A 160 -22.04 10.97 -6.78
CA TYR A 160 -21.65 10.73 -5.39
C TYR A 160 -22.49 11.56 -4.43
N ALA A 161 -23.05 10.89 -3.44
CA ALA A 161 -23.67 11.49 -2.26
C ALA A 161 -23.21 10.68 -1.06
N GLU A 162 -22.34 11.27 -0.23
CA GLU A 162 -21.66 10.57 0.86
C GLU A 162 -22.66 9.73 1.70
N PRO A 163 -22.41 8.42 1.90
CA PRO A 163 -21.18 7.68 1.55
C PRO A 163 -21.21 6.99 0.19
N ASP A 164 -22.29 7.09 -0.57
CA ASP A 164 -22.60 6.20 -1.69
C ASP A 164 -22.24 6.78 -3.06
N ILE A 165 -21.76 5.89 -3.94
CA ILE A 165 -21.56 6.14 -5.36
C ILE A 165 -22.67 5.41 -6.11
N THR A 166 -23.45 6.15 -6.91
CA THR A 166 -24.65 5.64 -7.58
C THR A 166 -24.57 5.80 -9.08
N TRP A 167 -24.99 4.76 -9.82
CA TRP A 167 -25.14 4.75 -11.27
C TRP A 167 -26.58 4.45 -11.68
N ASN A 168 -27.02 5.11 -12.74
CA ASN A 168 -28.25 4.77 -13.47
C ASN A 168 -27.86 4.24 -14.85
N LEU A 169 -27.85 2.92 -15.00
CA LEU A 169 -27.38 2.18 -16.17
C LEU A 169 -28.57 1.76 -17.05
N PRO A 170 -28.78 2.35 -18.23
CA PRO A 170 -29.94 2.05 -19.09
C PRO A 170 -29.85 0.67 -19.76
N SER A 171 -28.65 0.10 -19.83
CA SER A 171 -28.36 -1.20 -20.40
C SER A 171 -27.33 -1.93 -19.54
N TYR A 172 -27.26 -3.25 -19.69
CA TYR A 172 -26.26 -4.05 -19.01
C TYR A 172 -24.84 -3.54 -19.30
N THR A 173 -24.10 -3.28 -18.23
CA THR A 173 -22.67 -2.95 -18.24
C THR A 173 -21.95 -3.97 -17.34
N ASN A 174 -20.81 -4.48 -17.80
CA ASN A 174 -20.03 -5.52 -17.11
C ASN A 174 -19.30 -4.98 -15.86
N GLU A 175 -18.87 -3.72 -15.90
CA GLU A 175 -18.17 -3.06 -14.81
C GLU A 175 -18.48 -1.56 -14.80
N VAL A 176 -18.38 -0.95 -13.62
CA VAL A 176 -18.33 0.50 -13.45
C VAL A 176 -17.11 0.80 -12.60
N SER A 177 -16.63 2.04 -12.61
CA SER A 177 -15.44 2.40 -11.86
C SER A 177 -15.50 3.83 -11.38
N TYR A 178 -14.63 4.14 -10.41
CA TYR A 178 -14.39 5.51 -10.00
C TYR A 178 -12.91 5.70 -9.67
N THR A 179 -12.46 6.95 -9.69
CA THR A 179 -11.11 7.32 -9.27
C THR A 179 -11.18 8.22 -8.05
N PHE A 180 -10.08 8.31 -7.32
CA PHE A 180 -9.86 9.31 -6.28
C PHE A 180 -8.49 9.95 -6.48
N ASN A 181 -8.35 11.20 -6.07
CA ASN A 181 -7.11 11.96 -6.18
C ASN A 181 -7.10 13.06 -5.12
N GLN A 182 -6.38 12.83 -4.02
CA GLN A 182 -6.34 13.74 -2.88
C GLN A 182 -4.89 14.00 -2.47
N SER A 183 -4.49 15.28 -2.38
CA SER A 183 -3.22 15.64 -1.76
C SER A 183 -3.28 15.35 -0.26
N VAL A 184 -2.25 14.69 0.27
CA VAL A 184 -2.15 14.31 1.67
C VAL A 184 -0.74 14.57 2.19
N THR A 185 -0.66 15.00 3.45
CA THR A 185 0.59 15.19 4.18
C THR A 185 0.55 14.40 5.47
N ILE A 186 1.61 13.63 5.74
CA ILE A 186 1.85 12.96 7.03
C ILE A 186 3.23 13.40 7.51
N GLY A 187 3.30 14.02 8.70
CA GLY A 187 4.53 14.68 9.15
C GLY A 187 4.90 15.84 8.22
N LYS A 188 6.03 15.69 7.52
CA LYS A 188 6.52 16.62 6.47
C LYS A 188 6.49 16.01 5.07
N GLY A 189 6.15 14.72 4.93
CA GLY A 189 6.05 14.08 3.62
C GLY A 189 4.69 14.37 2.99
N THR A 190 4.72 14.89 1.77
CA THR A 190 3.52 15.20 0.98
C THR A 190 3.49 14.30 -0.24
N THR A 191 2.30 13.84 -0.58
CA THR A 191 2.05 13.05 -1.79
C THR A 191 0.63 13.29 -2.30
N THR A 192 0.31 12.65 -3.41
CA THR A 192 -1.08 12.44 -3.84
C THR A 192 -1.47 11.02 -3.51
N PHE A 193 -2.50 10.84 -2.70
CA PHE A 193 -3.18 9.57 -2.56
C PHE A 193 -4.22 9.48 -3.67
N SER A 194 -3.92 8.68 -4.69
CA SER A 194 -4.75 8.50 -5.87
C SER A 194 -4.97 7.03 -6.16
N GLY A 195 -6.02 6.73 -6.92
CA GLY A 195 -6.23 5.38 -7.40
C GLY A 195 -7.50 5.22 -8.20
N THR A 196 -7.69 4.00 -8.68
CA THR A 196 -8.85 3.54 -9.46
C THR A 196 -9.48 2.35 -8.75
N VAL A 197 -10.81 2.37 -8.67
CA VAL A 197 -11.60 1.30 -8.10
C VAL A 197 -12.52 0.75 -9.17
N THR A 198 -12.48 -0.56 -9.37
CA THR A 198 -13.33 -1.29 -10.33
C THR A 198 -14.28 -2.21 -9.58
#